data_AF-A0A3C2A9L8-F1
#
_entry.id   AF-A0A3C2A9L8-F1
#
_cell.length_a   1.000
_cell.length_b   1.000
_cell.length_c   1.000
_cell.angle_alpha   90.00
_cell.angle_beta   90.00
_cell.angle_gamma   90.00
#
_symmetry.space_group_name_H-M   'P 1'
#
loop_
_entity.id
_entity.type
_entity.pdbx_description
1 polymer ?
#
loop_
_entity_poly.entity_id
_entity_poly.type
_entity_poly.pdbx_seq_one_letter_code
_entity_poly.pdbx_strand_id
1 'polypeptide(L)'
;MKGFLTLLLVLTYPSVLPPKSQPTVPEMAFVGEARARIQQMIMEEDIVGLAVSVSVDDQLVWSEGFGYRDLNRQHPIDPSETYFRIASLSKPITATLLGKL
;
A
#
# COMPACT_ATOMS: atom_id res chain seq x y z
N MET A 1 -13.38 46.01 32.04
CA MET A 1 -14.11 45.12 31.09
C MET A 1 -13.11 44.74 30.01
N LYS A 2 -12.37 43.63 30.15
CA LYS A 2 -12.72 42.25 29.71
C LYS A 2 -12.96 42.21 28.19
N GLY A 3 -12.24 41.50 27.32
CA GLY A 3 -11.15 40.51 27.40
C GLY A 3 -10.26 40.65 26.13
N PHE A 4 -9.01 40.18 26.05
CA PHE A 4 -8.45 38.83 26.30
C PHE A 4 -9.17 37.74 25.50
N LEU A 5 -8.39 36.85 24.85
CA LEU A 5 -8.74 35.74 23.92
C LEU A 5 -8.99 36.18 22.46
N THR A 6 -8.38 35.63 21.41
CA THR A 6 -7.51 34.44 21.26
C THR A 6 -6.68 34.60 19.99
N LEU A 7 -5.37 34.65 20.16
CA LEU A 7 -4.37 34.28 19.18
C LEU A 7 -4.55 32.78 18.87
N LEU A 8 -5.19 32.42 17.75
CA LEU A 8 -5.22 31.04 17.26
C LEU A 8 -4.22 30.93 16.12
N LEU A 9 -2.97 30.74 16.53
CA LEU A 9 -1.87 30.21 15.75
C LEU A 9 -2.31 28.84 15.20
N VAL A 10 -2.90 28.83 14.01
CA VAL A 10 -3.12 27.60 13.25
C VAL A 10 -1.74 27.15 12.78
N LEU A 11 -1.06 26.38 13.64
CA LEU A 11 0.00 25.46 13.26
C LEU A 11 -0.62 24.42 12.31
N THR A 12 -0.88 24.80 11.06
CA THR A 12 -0.90 23.82 9.98
C THR A 12 0.54 23.37 9.82
N TYR A 13 0.92 22.33 10.55
CA TYR A 13 2.02 21.48 10.11
C TYR A 13 1.67 21.10 8.67
N PRO A 14 2.48 21.47 7.65
CA PRO A 14 2.40 20.73 6.42
C PRO A 14 2.88 19.34 6.83
N SER A 15 1.95 18.39 6.91
CA SER A 15 2.29 16.99 6.77
C SER A 15 2.85 16.87 5.36
N VAL A 16 4.12 17.22 5.18
CA VAL A 16 4.90 16.87 4.01
C VAL A 16 4.88 15.35 4.04
N LEU A 17 3.93 14.77 3.30
CA LEU A 17 3.95 13.37 2.99
C LEU A 17 5.36 13.08 2.50
N PRO A 18 6.08 12.08 3.07
CA PRO A 18 7.36 11.72 2.52
C PRO A 18 7.17 11.51 1.02
N PRO A 19 8.04 12.08 0.16
CA PRO A 19 7.92 11.89 -1.27
C PRO A 19 7.82 10.39 -1.49
N LYS A 20 6.75 9.95 -2.18
CA LYS A 20 6.61 8.55 -2.60
C LYS A 20 7.91 8.22 -3.32
N SER A 21 8.77 7.44 -2.67
CA SER A 21 10.14 7.19 -3.12
C SER A 21 10.03 6.63 -4.52
N GLN A 22 10.43 7.42 -5.50
CA GLN A 22 10.42 6.97 -6.88
C GLN A 22 11.51 5.93 -7.00
N PRO A 23 11.17 4.72 -7.45
CA PRO A 23 12.15 3.64 -7.49
C PRO A 23 13.32 4.03 -8.38
N THR A 24 14.52 3.71 -7.92
CA THR A 24 15.76 3.95 -8.67
C THR A 24 15.82 3.06 -9.93
N VAL A 25 16.62 3.41 -10.94
CA VAL A 25 16.67 2.67 -12.22
C VAL A 25 16.92 1.14 -12.06
N PRO A 26 17.81 0.66 -11.15
CA PRO A 26 17.97 -0.77 -10.89
C PRO A 26 16.72 -1.44 -10.31
N GLU A 27 15.98 -0.71 -9.49
CA GLU A 27 14.75 -1.15 -8.83
C GLU A 27 13.57 -1.23 -9.81
N MET A 28 13.53 -0.33 -10.80
CA MET A 28 12.57 -0.38 -11.91
C MET A 28 12.75 -1.63 -12.78
N ALA A 29 13.98 -2.09 -13.01
CA ALA A 29 14.24 -3.30 -13.79
C ALA A 29 13.72 -4.55 -13.05
N PHE A 30 14.01 -4.66 -11.75
CA PHE A 30 13.50 -5.75 -10.91
C PHE A 30 11.96 -5.78 -10.85
N VAL A 31 11.32 -4.62 -10.68
CA VAL A 31 9.86 -4.49 -10.69
C VAL A 31 9.27 -4.93 -12.04
N GLY A 32 9.95 -4.64 -13.15
CA GLY A 32 9.53 -5.10 -14.48
C GLY A 32 9.48 -6.62 -14.61
N GLU A 33 10.53 -7.32 -14.16
CA GLU A 33 10.57 -8.79 -14.17
C GLU A 33 9.53 -9.41 -13.24
N ALA A 34 9.40 -8.86 -12.02
CA ALA A 34 8.38 -9.31 -11.06
C ALA A 34 6.96 -9.14 -11.62
N ARG A 35 6.68 -7.99 -12.25
CA ARG A 35 5.39 -7.72 -12.91
C ARG A 35 5.09 -8.75 -13.99
N ALA A 36 6.06 -9.07 -14.85
CA ALA A 36 5.88 -10.07 -15.91
C ALA A 36 5.55 -11.45 -15.34
N ARG A 37 6.24 -11.87 -14.27
CA ARG A 37 5.97 -13.14 -13.58
C ARG A 37 4.58 -13.17 -12.94
N ILE A 38 4.17 -12.08 -12.31
CA ILE A 38 2.85 -11.96 -11.70
C ILE A 38 1.75 -12.02 -12.78
N GLN A 39 1.94 -11.34 -13.91
CA GLN A 39 0.98 -11.42 -15.01
C GLN A 39 0.86 -12.85 -15.56
N GLN A 40 1.97 -13.58 -15.67
CA GLN A 40 1.94 -14.98 -16.06
C GLN A 40 1.15 -15.82 -15.03
N MET A 41 1.44 -15.67 -13.73
CA MET A 41 0.74 -16.40 -12.66
C MET A 41 -0.77 -16.08 -12.64
N ILE A 42 -1.16 -14.83 -12.88
CA ILE A 42 -2.56 -14.42 -12.94
C ILE A 42 -3.31 -15.18 -14.04
N MET A 43 -2.66 -15.39 -15.18
CA MET A 43 -3.23 -16.14 -16.30
C MET A 43 -3.25 -17.66 -16.05
N GLU A 44 -2.22 -18.20 -15.41
CA GLU A 44 -2.09 -19.64 -15.15
C GLU A 44 -3.06 -20.14 -14.06
N GLU A 45 -3.33 -19.31 -13.05
CA GLU A 45 -4.10 -19.68 -11.85
C GLU A 45 -5.50 -19.03 -11.81
N ASP A 46 -5.93 -18.40 -12.91
CA ASP A 46 -7.23 -17.69 -13.02
C ASP A 46 -7.49 -16.70 -11.86
N ILE A 47 -6.45 -15.94 -11.49
CA ILE A 47 -6.53 -14.99 -10.35
C ILE A 47 -7.34 -13.76 -10.76
N VAL A 48 -8.48 -13.57 -10.09
CA VAL A 48 -9.40 -12.44 -10.35
C VAL A 48 -8.82 -11.08 -9.96
N GLY A 49 -8.10 -11.03 -8.85
CA GLY A 49 -7.58 -9.77 -8.30
C GLY A 49 -6.43 -10.02 -7.34
N LEU A 50 -5.36 -9.24 -7.50
CA LEU A 50 -4.14 -9.34 -6.71
C LEU A 50 -3.60 -7.92 -6.44
N ALA A 51 -3.12 -7.67 -5.23
CA ALA A 51 -2.36 -6.46 -4.92
C ALA A 51 -0.96 -6.88 -4.48
N VAL A 52 0.07 -6.20 -4.99
CA VAL A 52 1.47 -6.42 -4.62
C VAL A 52 2.04 -5.10 -4.10
N SER A 53 2.74 -5.17 -2.97
CA SER A 53 3.46 -4.03 -2.41
C SER A 53 4.79 -4.51 -1.87
N VAL A 54 5.86 -3.77 -2.19
CA VAL A 54 7.23 -4.07 -1.79
C VAL A 54 7.82 -2.86 -1.11
N SER A 55 8.41 -3.08 0.06
CA SER A 55 9.14 -2.07 0.81
C SER A 55 10.59 -2.48 1.03
N VAL A 56 11.51 -1.54 0.87
CA VAL A 56 12.95 -1.70 1.13
C VAL A 56 13.36 -0.56 2.06
N ASP A 57 14.07 -0.88 3.15
CA ASP A 57 14.52 0.08 4.15
C ASP A 57 13.40 1.02 4.65
N ASP A 58 12.26 0.42 5.02
CA ASP A 58 11.02 1.09 5.46
C ASP A 58 10.38 2.05 4.43
N GLN A 59 10.83 2.03 3.17
CA GLN A 59 10.26 2.82 2.09
C GLN A 59 9.45 1.93 1.14
N LEU A 60 8.23 2.37 0.78
CA LEU A 60 7.41 1.69 -0.20
C LEU A 60 7.92 1.98 -1.61
N VAL A 61 8.48 0.97 -2.26
CA VAL A 61 9.17 1.14 -3.55
C VAL A 61 8.36 0.66 -4.74
N TRP A 62 7.40 -0.23 -4.50
CA TRP A 62 6.44 -0.68 -5.48
C TRP A 62 5.11 -0.98 -4.81
N SER A 63 4.00 -0.56 -5.44
CA SER A 63 2.65 -0.90 -5.01
C SER A 63 1.74 -0.86 -6.23
N GLU A 64 1.14 -1.98 -6.58
CA GLU A 64 0.36 -2.17 -7.80
C GLU A 64 -0.77 -3.16 -7.59
N GLY A 65 -1.93 -2.85 -8.18
CA GLY A 65 -3.08 -3.73 -8.24
C GLY A 65 -3.23 -4.34 -9.62
N PHE A 66 -3.61 -5.61 -9.66
CA PHE A 66 -3.89 -6.39 -10.86
C PHE A 66 -5.31 -6.93 -10.80
N GLY A 67 -6.00 -6.95 -11.93
CA GLY A 67 -7.37 -7.46 -12.02
C GLY A 67 -8.39 -6.55 -11.33
N TYR A 68 -9.45 -7.15 -10.80
CA TYR A 68 -10.65 -6.44 -10.34
C TYR A 68 -11.07 -6.84 -8.92
N ARG A 69 -11.50 -5.87 -8.11
CA ARG A 69 -12.15 -6.13 -6.80
C ARG A 69 -13.60 -6.60 -6.94
N ASP A 70 -14.21 -6.29 -8.08
CA ASP A 70 -15.58 -6.65 -8.42
C ASP A 70 -15.64 -6.91 -9.93
N LEU A 71 -15.85 -8.18 -10.31
CA LEU A 71 -15.92 -8.60 -11.71
C LEU A 71 -17.15 -8.04 -12.43
N ASN A 72 -18.29 -7.92 -11.74
CA ASN A 72 -19.53 -7.46 -12.34
C ASN A 72 -19.47 -5.96 -12.63
N ARG A 73 -18.82 -5.20 -11.73
CA ARG A 73 -18.69 -3.74 -11.84
C ARG A 73 -17.38 -3.30 -12.47
N GLN A 74 -16.49 -4.24 -12.77
CA GLN A 74 -15.15 -4.02 -13.32
C GLN A 74 -14.36 -2.97 -12.54
N HIS A 75 -14.52 -2.94 -11.22
CA HIS A 75 -13.74 -2.04 -10.37
C HIS A 75 -12.33 -2.59 -10.23
N PRO A 76 -11.28 -1.84 -10.63
CA PRO A 76 -9.91 -2.33 -10.53
C PRO A 76 -9.51 -2.53 -9.05
N ILE A 77 -8.50 -3.37 -8.84
CA ILE A 77 -7.81 -3.41 -7.55
C ILE A 77 -7.00 -2.11 -7.40
N ASP A 78 -7.30 -1.33 -6.37
CA ASP A 78 -6.44 -0.26 -5.88
C ASP A 78 -5.71 -0.76 -4.61
N PRO A 79 -4.38 -0.87 -4.60
CA PRO A 79 -3.65 -1.37 -3.43
C PRO A 79 -3.76 -0.46 -2.19
N SER A 80 -4.17 0.80 -2.35
CA SER A 80 -4.38 1.74 -1.24
C SER A 80 -5.78 1.69 -0.62
N GLU A 81 -6.78 1.22 -1.38
CA GLU A 81 -8.20 1.28 -0.99
C GLU A 81 -8.89 -0.09 -0.95
N THR A 82 -8.41 -1.07 -1.72
CA THR A 82 -9.04 -2.40 -1.80
C THR A 82 -8.62 -3.29 -0.64
N TYR A 83 -9.59 -3.72 0.16
CA TYR A 83 -9.38 -4.68 1.25
C TYR A 83 -9.56 -6.13 0.80
N PHE A 84 -8.71 -7.00 1.35
CA PHE A 84 -8.77 -8.45 1.16
C PHE A 84 -9.06 -9.18 2.48
N ARG A 85 -9.69 -10.35 2.41
CA ARG A 85 -9.79 -11.26 3.56
C ARG A 85 -8.45 -11.97 3.74
N ILE A 86 -7.75 -11.65 4.83
CA ILE A 86 -6.35 -12.06 5.03
C ILE A 86 -6.18 -13.43 5.72
N ALA A 87 -7.25 -14.03 6.26
CA ALA A 87 -7.24 -15.37 6.88
C ALA A 87 -6.05 -15.60 7.84
N SER A 88 -5.23 -16.63 7.60
CA SER A 88 -4.10 -16.97 8.48
C SER A 88 -2.99 -15.91 8.53
N LEU A 89 -2.97 -14.92 7.63
CA LEU A 89 -2.05 -13.78 7.72
C LEU A 89 -2.33 -12.91 8.97
N SER A 90 -3.48 -13.05 9.63
CA SER A 90 -3.72 -12.41 10.94
C SER A 90 -2.77 -12.93 12.04
N LYS A 91 -2.27 -14.18 11.93
CA LYS A 91 -1.41 -14.79 12.95
C LYS A 91 -0.08 -14.05 13.14
N PRO A 92 0.73 -13.79 12.10
CA PRO A 92 1.98 -13.04 12.27
C PRO A 92 1.71 -11.64 12.83
N ILE A 93 0.61 -10.97 12.46
CA ILE A 93 0.25 -9.65 13.03
C ILE A 93 0.08 -9.76 14.56
N THR A 94 -0.70 -10.73 15.04
CA THR A 94 -0.88 -10.97 16.48
C THR A 94 0.43 -11.37 17.16
N ALA A 95 1.26 -12.20 16.52
CA ALA A 95 2.54 -12.61 17.06
C ALA A 95 3.52 -11.43 17.22
N THR A 96 3.58 -10.54 16.22
CA THR A 96 4.38 -9.30 16.30
C THR A 96 3.90 -8.38 17.42
N LEU A 97 2.57 -8.24 17.59
CA LEU A 97 2.01 -7.47 18.70
C LEU A 97 2.45 -8.05 20.05
N LEU A 98 2.38 -9.37 20.21
CA LEU A 98 2.82 -10.04 21.43
C LEU A 98 4.33 -9.88 21.66
N GLY A 99 5.15 -10.02 20.63
CA GLY A 99 6.61 -9.87 20.73
C GLY A 99 7.11 -8.46 21.07
N LYS A 100 6.23 -7.45 20.99
CA LYS A 100 6.54 -6.08 21.41
C LYS A 100 6.36 -5.86 22.93
N LEU A 101 5.56 -6.70 23.59
CA LEU A 101 5.29 -6.62 25.03
C LEU A 101 6.47 -7.16 25.85
#